data_AF-A0AAV8WHC2-F1
#
_entry.id   AF-A0AAV8WHC2-F1
#
_cell.length_a   1.000
_cell.length_b   1.000
_cell.length_c   1.000
_cell.angle_alpha   90.00
_cell.angle_beta   90.00
_cell.angle_gamma   90.00
#
_symmetry.space_group_name_H-M   'P 1'
#
loop_
_entity.id
_entity.type
_entity.pdbx_description
1 polymer ?
#
loop_
_entity_poly.entity_id
_entity_poly.type
_entity_poly.pdbx_seq_one_letter_code
_entity_poly.pdbx_strand_id
1 'polypeptide(L)' 'MLLSRTRTLLLRNIKDSNNHFTRRHSHEGGVPGENLPFGKSLGRPAKMTTLFVLFFGSGLLAPNLVFMYMYLK' A
#
# COMPACT_ATOMS: atom_id res chain seq x y z
N MET A 1 -22.69 -13.37 41.05
CA MET A 1 -21.70 -14.15 40.25
C MET A 1 -21.95 -14.08 38.74
N LEU A 2 -23.21 -14.11 38.28
CA LEU A 2 -23.59 -14.08 36.85
C LEU A 2 -23.16 -12.80 36.10
N LEU A 3 -23.28 -11.64 36.74
CA LEU A 3 -22.93 -10.33 36.14
C LEU A 3 -21.42 -10.16 35.84
N SER A 4 -20.57 -10.82 36.62
CA SER A 4 -19.11 -10.80 36.41
C SER A 4 -18.71 -11.66 35.21
N ARG A 5 -19.42 -12.77 34.98
CA ARG A 5 -19.21 -13.66 33.83
C ARG A 5 -19.67 -13.01 32.51
N THR A 6 -20.80 -12.32 32.50
CA THR A 6 -21.26 -11.60 31.29
C THR A 6 -20.34 -10.44 30.93
N ARG A 7 -19.85 -9.70 31.93
CA ARG A 7 -18.89 -8.59 31.72
C ARG A 7 -17.59 -9.06 31.08
N THR A 8 -17.05 -10.20 31.52
CA THR A 8 -15.80 -10.74 30.98
C THR A 8 -15.95 -11.28 29.55
N LEU A 9 -17.12 -11.82 29.19
CA LEU A 9 -17.43 -12.23 27.82
C LEU A 9 -17.58 -11.03 26.87
N LEU A 10 -18.23 -9.96 27.32
CA LEU A 10 -18.35 -8.73 26.53
C LEU A 10 -16.98 -8.09 26.26
N LEU A 11 -16.15 -7.99 27.29
CA LEU A 11 -14.80 -7.45 27.17
C LEU A 11 -13.91 -8.29 26.25
N ARG A 12 -14.08 -9.62 26.25
CA ARG A 12 -13.41 -10.51 25.28
C ARG A 12 -13.87 -10.23 23.86
N ASN A 13 -15.17 -10.23 23.60
CA ASN A 13 -15.72 -9.97 22.26
C ASN A 13 -15.30 -8.59 21.70
N ILE A 14 -15.25 -7.55 22.53
CA ILE A 14 -14.78 -6.21 22.11
C ILE A 14 -13.28 -6.22 21.78
N LYS A 15 -12.48 -6.90 22.61
CA LYS A 15 -11.03 -7.01 22.39
C LYS A 15 -10.70 -7.84 21.15
N ASP A 16 -11.46 -8.90 20.90
CA ASP A 16 -11.32 -9.76 19.73
C ASP A 16 -11.78 -9.02 18.45
N SER A 17 -12.86 -8.24 18.52
CA SER A 17 -13.33 -7.38 17.41
C SER A 17 -12.26 -6.36 16.97
N ASN A 18 -11.62 -5.68 17.93
CA ASN A 18 -10.54 -4.72 17.63
C ASN A 18 -9.28 -5.39 17.08
N ASN A 19 -9.01 -6.63 17.47
CA ASN A 19 -7.89 -7.41 16.92
C ASN A 19 -8.15 -7.90 15.48
N HIS A 20 -9.41 -8.04 15.06
CA HIS A 20 -9.74 -8.41 13.67
C HIS A 20 -9.54 -7.27 12.67
N PHE A 21 -9.65 -6.00 13.09
CA PHE A 21 -9.37 -4.86 12.22
C PHE A 21 -7.87 -4.74 11.89
N THR A 22 -7.02 -5.32 12.73
CA THR A 22 -5.57 -5.43 12.53
C THR A 22 -5.16 -6.89 12.39
N ARG A 23 -5.78 -7.62 11.44
CA ARG A 23 -5.37 -8.98 11.07
C ARG A 23 -3.89 -9.00 10.65
N ARG A 24 -3.00 -9.25 11.61
CA ARG A 24 -1.61 -9.69 11.40
C ARG A 24 -1.61 -11.19 11.10
N HIS A 25 -2.25 -11.59 9.99
CA HIS A 25 -2.07 -12.94 9.47
C HIS A 25 -0.84 -12.94 8.57
N SER A 26 0.11 -13.82 8.86
CA SER A 26 1.34 -14.08 8.11
C SER A 26 1.07 -14.68 6.72
N HIS A 27 0.31 -13.99 5.89
CA HIS A 27 0.16 -14.26 4.46
C HIS A 27 0.79 -13.09 3.69
N GLU A 28 1.48 -13.38 2.59
CA GLU A 28 2.08 -12.42 1.63
C GLU A 28 1.08 -11.47 0.94
N GLY A 29 -0.16 -11.42 1.44
CA GLY A 29 -1.22 -10.54 1.00
C GLY A 29 -2.02 -10.09 2.22
N GLY A 30 -1.65 -8.92 2.75
CA GLY A 30 -2.35 -8.33 3.89
C GLY A 30 -1.81 -6.96 4.29
N VAL A 31 -0.55 -6.65 3.97
CA VAL A 31 -0.01 -5.30 4.13
C VAL A 31 -0.35 -4.48 2.89
N PRO A 32 -1.10 -3.36 3.00
CA PRO A 32 -1.37 -2.48 1.89
C PRO A 32 -0.07 -2.10 1.17
N GLY A 33 0.08 -2.51 -0.08
CA GLY A 33 1.25 -2.21 -0.89
C GLY A 33 2.29 -3.30 -1.08
N GLU A 34 2.19 -4.41 -0.36
CA GLU A 34 3.14 -5.52 -0.44
C GLU A 34 3.05 -6.29 -1.77
N ASN A 35 1.86 -6.30 -2.37
CA ASN A 35 1.59 -6.90 -3.68
C ASN A 35 2.04 -6.02 -4.86
N LEU A 36 2.56 -4.82 -4.61
CA LEU A 36 3.00 -3.93 -5.68
C LEU A 36 4.47 -4.22 -6.02
N PRO A 37 4.85 -4.20 -7.32
CA PRO A 37 6.25 -4.40 -7.73
C PRO A 37 7.19 -3.28 -7.24
N PHE A 38 6.64 -2.21 -6.65
CA PHE A 38 7.34 -1.11 -5.99
C PHE A 38 7.06 -1.04 -4.48
N GLY A 39 6.63 -2.15 -3.85
CA GLY A 39 6.31 -2.23 -2.42
C GLY A 39 7.44 -1.77 -1.49
N LYS A 40 8.71 -1.95 -1.88
CA LYS A 40 9.88 -1.43 -1.13
C LYS A 40 9.94 0.11 -1.06
N SER A 41 9.18 0.79 -1.91
CA SER A 41 9.05 2.25 -1.95
C SER A 41 7.82 2.75 -1.19
N LEU A 42 6.86 1.86 -0.87
CA LEU A 42 5.73 2.19 0.01
C LEU A 42 6.23 2.32 1.44
N GLY A 43 6.16 3.54 1.98
CA GLY A 43 6.73 3.91 3.27
C GLY A 43 7.68 5.11 3.19
N ARG A 44 8.14 5.48 1.98
CA ARG A 44 8.89 6.72 1.74
C ARG A 44 8.22 7.52 0.62
N PRO A 45 7.38 8.53 0.94
CA PRO A 45 6.55 9.22 -0.05
C PRO A 45 7.39 9.86 -1.17
N ALA A 46 8.56 10.41 -0.82
CA ALA A 46 9.49 10.96 -1.81
C ALA A 46 9.92 9.91 -2.86
N LYS A 47 10.25 8.69 -2.44
CA LYS A 47 10.66 7.62 -3.38
C LYS A 47 9.52 7.20 -4.29
N MET A 48 8.30 7.12 -3.74
CA MET A 48 7.10 6.78 -4.52
C MET A 48 6.80 7.85 -5.57
N THR A 49 6.83 9.14 -5.19
CA THR A 49 6.62 10.24 -6.14
C THR A 49 7.70 10.28 -7.22
N THR A 50 8.97 10.07 -6.86
CA THR A 50 10.05 10.01 -7.86
C THR A 50 9.84 8.90 -8.88
N LEU A 51 9.49 7.68 -8.43
CA LEU A 51 9.21 6.56 -9.33
C LEU A 51 8.00 6.85 -10.23
N PHE A 52 6.95 7.44 -9.68
CA PHE A 52 5.77 7.84 -10.43
C PHE A 52 6.12 8.87 -11.53
N VAL A 53 6.81 9.95 -11.16
CA VAL A 53 7.19 11.01 -12.10
C VAL A 53 8.11 10.48 -13.19
N LEU A 54 9.08 9.62 -12.87
CA LEU A 54 9.96 9.04 -13.88
C LEU A 54 9.21 8.11 -14.84
N PHE A 55 8.32 7.25 -14.32
CA PHE A 55 7.55 6.33 -15.14
C PHE A 55 6.60 7.08 -16.07
N PHE A 56 5.77 7.98 -15.54
CA PHE A 56 4.82 8.74 -16.36
C PHE A 56 5.51 9.78 -17.24
N GLY A 57 6.52 10.47 -16.71
CA GLY A 57 7.29 11.48 -17.44
C GLY A 57 8.04 10.89 -18.63
N SER A 58 8.64 9.71 -18.49
CA SER A 58 9.29 9.03 -19.63
C SER A 58 8.29 8.65 -20.71
N GLY A 59 7.12 8.10 -20.36
CA GLY A 59 6.07 7.77 -21.33
C GLY A 59 5.51 9.00 -22.04
N LEU A 60 5.32 10.11 -21.32
CA LEU A 60 4.81 11.37 -21.88
C LEU A 60 5.84 12.05 -22.80
N LEU A 61 7.13 12.03 -22.42
CA LEU A 61 8.20 12.67 -23.19
C LEU A 61 8.65 11.81 -24.38
N ALA A 62 8.44 10.50 -24.37
CA ALA A 62 8.93 9.60 -25.40
C ALA A 62 8.51 9.98 -26.83
N PRO A 63 7.22 10.25 -27.16
CA PRO A 63 6.83 10.65 -28.51
C PRO A 63 7.49 11.96 -28.95
N ASN A 64 7.59 12.93 -28.04
CA ASN A 64 8.21 14.23 -28.31
C ASN A 64 9.70 14.09 -28.64
N LEU A 65 10.42 13.24 -27.89
CA LEU A 65 11.82 12.93 -28.15
C LEU A 65 12.01 12.19 -29.48
N VAL A 66 11.11 11.27 -29.82
CA VAL A 66 11.14 10.57 -31.12
C VAL A 66 10.91 11.56 -32.27
N PHE A 67 9.92 12.46 -32.16
CA PHE A 67 9.72 13.50 -33.17
C PHE A 67 10.93 14.42 -33.28
N MET A 68 11.45 14.92 -32.15
CA MET A 68 12.66 15.73 -32.14
C MET A 68 13.82 15.00 -32.83
N TYR A 69 14.05 13.73 -32.51
CA TYR A 69 15.07 12.92 -33.16
C TYR A 69 14.85 12.80 -34.68
N MET A 70 13.60 12.60 -35.13
CA MET A 70 13.27 12.53 -36.56
C MET A 70 13.50 13.86 -37.29
N TYR A 71 13.26 15.01 -36.66
CA TYR A 71 13.48 16.32 -37.28
C TYR A 71 14.94 16.75 -37.32
N LEU A 72 15.78 16.24 -36.42
CA LEU A 72 17.21 16.54 -36.37
C LEU A 72 18.06 15.56 -37.20
N LYS A 73 17.45 14.51 -37.73
CA LYS A 73 18.07 13.54 -38.64
C LYS A 73 17.91 13.99 -40.08
#